data_AF-A0A2V5NTN8-F1
#
_entry.id   AF-A0A2V5NTN8-F1
#
_cell.length_a   1.000
_cell.length_b   1.000
_cell.length_c   1.000
_cell.angle_alpha   90.00
_cell.angle_beta   90.00
_cell.angle_gamma   90.00
#
_symmetry.space_group_name_H-M   'P 1'
#
loop_
_entity.id
_entity.type
_entity.pdbx_description
1 polymer ?
#
loop_
_entity_poly.entity_id
_entity_poly.type
_entity_poly.pdbx_seq_one_letter_code
_entity_poly.pdbx_strand_id
1 'polypeptide(L)'
;MIDCESINSALASHPLYWGDSAIAIRSADVQARTGAFAKENDALYYRESFEPRPSTRGFDVDIIDLTKLQALWQRRRQFLANLFGKHHFQQIEQSIGDIPNAASNEYHCHEGGHNVGMPISFKYAKGYFRPNGNTCWPLIYMEELRADILSLRFALEILSDSAAAAVFLFQICHRFGLALESCVRGKAGIGPLPFLLFTELRRIKAIQLQREKHRVWLRFVNLNKGYLNDAILRLATLGERTFGKWEQQTQDLTSLALRYARWYRSRLLNAAAMAEFGDLFCCAESDRR
;
A
#
# COMPACT_ATOMS: atom_id res chain seq x y z
N MET A 1 10.10 9.63 -12.73
CA MET A 1 10.06 8.35 -11.99
C MET A 1 11.25 8.36 -11.04
N ILE A 2 11.06 7.93 -9.80
CA ILE A 2 12.14 7.80 -8.81
C ILE A 2 13.07 6.65 -9.23
N ASP A 3 14.36 6.81 -9.00
CA ASP A 3 15.36 5.76 -9.13
C ASP A 3 15.81 5.24 -7.75
N CYS A 4 16.52 4.11 -7.75
CA CYS A 4 17.05 3.51 -6.52
C CYS A 4 18.03 4.44 -5.79
N GLU A 5 18.78 5.29 -6.50
CA GLU A 5 19.76 6.19 -5.87
C GLU A 5 19.04 7.22 -4.99
N SER A 6 17.96 7.82 -5.52
CA SER A 6 17.18 8.82 -4.81
C SER A 6 16.54 8.27 -3.54
N ILE A 7 15.90 7.09 -3.61
CA ILE A 7 15.27 6.46 -2.43
C ILE A 7 16.31 5.99 -1.41
N ASN A 8 17.43 5.42 -1.85
CA ASN A 8 18.50 5.00 -0.93
C ASN A 8 19.21 6.19 -0.28
N SER A 9 19.38 7.31 -1.00
CA SER A 9 19.90 8.55 -0.42
C SER A 9 18.96 9.10 0.66
N ALA A 10 17.64 9.11 0.39
CA ALA A 10 16.66 9.53 1.38
C ALA A 10 16.65 8.59 2.61
N LEU A 11 16.68 7.27 2.37
CA LEU A 11 16.80 6.27 3.43
C LEU A 11 18.04 6.48 4.30
N ALA A 12 19.21 6.71 3.70
CA ALA A 12 20.45 6.93 4.43
C ALA A 12 20.38 8.15 5.37
N SER A 13 19.55 9.14 5.03
CA SER A 13 19.30 10.32 5.87
C SER A 13 18.15 10.15 6.87
N HIS A 14 17.36 9.08 6.76
CA HIS A 14 16.16 8.90 7.55
C HIS A 14 16.51 8.46 9.00
N PRO A 15 16.01 9.13 10.06
CA PRO A 15 16.42 8.87 11.45
C PRO A 15 16.12 7.46 11.98
N LEU A 16 15.19 6.77 11.33
CA LEU A 16 14.78 5.40 11.68
C LEU A 16 15.40 4.34 10.77
N TYR A 17 16.27 4.71 9.83
CA TYR A 17 16.92 3.74 8.97
C TYR A 17 17.97 2.94 9.75
N TRP A 18 17.92 1.62 9.61
CA TRP A 18 18.77 0.71 10.38
C TRP A 18 20.15 0.49 9.73
N GLY A 19 20.32 0.81 8.44
CA GLY A 19 21.60 0.70 7.73
C GLY A 19 21.90 -0.67 7.09
N ASP A 20 21.01 -1.65 7.24
CA ASP A 20 21.31 -3.05 6.90
C ASP A 20 20.90 -3.47 5.48
N SER A 21 20.16 -2.64 4.73
CA SER A 21 19.66 -3.02 3.41
C SER A 21 19.40 -1.82 2.50
N ALA A 22 19.88 -1.93 1.25
CA ALA A 22 19.57 -0.99 0.19
C ALA A 22 18.41 -1.52 -0.67
N ILE A 23 17.58 -0.61 -1.15
CA ILE A 23 16.55 -0.91 -2.14
C ILE A 23 17.22 -1.13 -3.48
N ALA A 24 16.95 -2.29 -4.08
CA ALA A 24 17.47 -2.68 -5.37
C ALA A 24 16.32 -3.17 -6.24
N ILE A 25 15.55 -2.22 -6.76
CA ILE A 25 14.38 -2.47 -7.61
C ILE A 25 14.47 -1.69 -8.92
N ARG A 26 13.90 -2.23 -9.99
CA ARG A 26 13.88 -1.55 -11.29
C ARG A 26 12.55 -1.75 -11.98
N SER A 27 12.01 -0.68 -12.53
CA SER A 27 10.80 -0.73 -13.34
C SER A 27 11.10 -1.20 -14.75
N ALA A 28 10.26 -2.10 -15.28
CA ALA A 28 10.39 -2.64 -16.62
C ALA A 28 9.04 -2.91 -17.27
N ASP A 29 9.01 -2.80 -18.60
CA ASP A 29 7.92 -3.31 -19.42
C ASP A 29 8.13 -4.80 -19.70
N VAL A 30 7.31 -5.63 -19.08
CA VAL A 30 7.40 -7.08 -19.20
C VAL A 30 6.41 -7.58 -20.26
N GLN A 31 6.97 -8.10 -21.35
CA GLN A 31 6.18 -8.56 -22.51
C GLN A 31 5.51 -9.91 -22.29
N ALA A 32 6.10 -10.80 -21.51
CA ALA A 32 5.59 -12.15 -21.29
C ALA A 32 5.75 -12.60 -19.85
N ARG A 33 4.76 -13.35 -19.35
CA ARG A 33 4.70 -13.89 -17.99
C ARG A 33 4.21 -15.34 -18.03
N THR A 34 4.70 -16.18 -17.12
CA THR A 34 4.23 -17.56 -16.97
C THR A 34 4.12 -17.92 -15.48
N GLY A 35 3.44 -19.02 -15.16
CA GLY A 35 3.36 -19.53 -13.79
C GLY A 35 2.64 -18.59 -12.81
N ALA A 36 3.18 -18.46 -11.60
CA ALA A 36 2.62 -17.61 -10.54
C ALA A 36 2.59 -16.13 -10.94
N PHE A 37 3.65 -15.63 -11.60
CA PHE A 37 3.73 -14.23 -12.06
C PHE A 37 2.62 -13.86 -13.05
N ALA A 38 2.09 -14.82 -13.81
CA ALA A 38 0.94 -14.57 -14.70
C ALA A 38 -0.41 -14.56 -13.95
N LYS A 39 -0.52 -15.27 -12.84
CA LYS A 39 -1.79 -15.53 -12.12
C LYS A 39 -2.04 -14.58 -10.95
N GLU A 40 -0.97 -14.21 -10.24
CA GLU A 40 -1.05 -13.39 -9.04
C GLU A 40 -1.27 -11.91 -9.37
N ASN A 41 -1.80 -11.16 -8.40
CA ASN A 41 -2.11 -9.74 -8.57
C ASN A 41 -0.95 -8.81 -8.21
N ASP A 42 0.18 -9.35 -7.76
CA ASP A 42 1.38 -8.58 -7.46
C ASP A 42 2.21 -8.32 -8.73
N ALA A 43 2.80 -7.13 -8.82
CA ALA A 43 3.62 -6.71 -9.94
C ALA A 43 5.10 -6.48 -9.56
N LEU A 44 5.47 -6.71 -8.30
CA LEU A 44 6.87 -6.79 -7.88
C LEU A 44 7.34 -8.24 -8.00
N TYR A 45 8.44 -8.44 -8.71
CA TYR A 45 9.08 -9.73 -8.89
C TYR A 45 10.43 -9.73 -8.18
N TYR A 46 10.49 -10.48 -7.08
CA TYR A 46 11.74 -10.65 -6.34
C TYR A 46 12.76 -11.43 -7.16
N ARG A 47 13.98 -10.93 -7.24
CA ARG A 47 15.08 -11.54 -8.00
C ARG A 47 15.38 -12.97 -7.56
N GLU A 48 15.21 -13.27 -6.28
CA GLU A 48 15.39 -14.60 -5.70
C GLU A 48 14.36 -15.63 -6.20
N SER A 49 13.23 -15.15 -6.73
CA SER A 49 12.18 -15.99 -7.32
C SER A 49 12.39 -16.21 -8.83
N PHE A 50 13.50 -15.75 -9.40
CA PHE A 50 13.82 -15.93 -10.82
C PHE A 50 14.87 -17.00 -11.03
N GLU A 51 14.46 -18.11 -11.66
CA GLU A 51 15.40 -19.10 -12.18
C GLU A 51 15.72 -18.74 -13.64
N PRO A 52 16.96 -18.33 -13.96
CA PRO A 52 17.33 -18.02 -15.34
C PRO A 52 17.25 -19.28 -16.20
N ARG A 53 16.79 -19.11 -17.45
CA ARG A 53 16.91 -20.18 -18.45
C ARG A 53 18.38 -20.50 -18.68
N PRO A 54 18.71 -21.74 -19.12
CA PRO A 54 20.06 -22.06 -19.56
C PRO A 54 20.56 -21.00 -20.54
N SER A 55 21.78 -20.51 -20.36
CA SER A 55 22.42 -19.40 -21.12
C SER A 55 21.93 -17.97 -20.87
N THR A 56 21.01 -17.73 -19.93
CA THR A 56 20.59 -16.38 -19.54
C THR A 56 21.13 -16.02 -18.15
N ARG A 57 21.36 -14.73 -17.87
CA ARG A 57 21.66 -14.25 -16.52
C ARG A 57 20.34 -14.00 -15.77
N GLY A 58 20.34 -14.29 -14.47
CA GLY A 58 19.25 -13.87 -13.59
C GLY A 58 19.15 -12.35 -13.51
N PHE A 59 18.06 -11.85 -12.92
CA PHE A 59 17.98 -10.43 -12.61
C PHE A 59 18.86 -10.11 -11.40
N ASP A 60 19.62 -9.01 -11.48
CA ASP A 60 20.46 -8.56 -10.36
C ASP A 60 19.66 -7.78 -9.29
N VAL A 61 18.43 -7.38 -9.63
CA VAL A 61 17.53 -6.51 -8.86
C VAL A 61 16.09 -7.01 -8.98
N ASP A 62 15.23 -6.63 -8.04
CA ASP A 62 13.80 -6.91 -8.15
C ASP A 62 13.18 -6.08 -9.27
N ILE A 63 12.11 -6.59 -9.90
CA ILE A 63 11.52 -5.97 -11.08
C ILE A 63 10.08 -5.55 -10.81
N ILE A 64 9.77 -4.28 -11.05
CA ILE A 64 8.39 -3.77 -11.06
C ILE A 64 7.86 -3.85 -12.49
N ASP A 65 6.80 -4.64 -12.69
CA ASP A 65 6.18 -4.86 -13.99
C ASP A 65 5.12 -3.79 -14.32
N LEU A 66 5.53 -2.77 -15.07
CA LEU A 66 4.68 -1.63 -15.42
C LEU A 66 3.51 -2.02 -16.31
N THR A 67 3.72 -2.97 -17.24
CA THR A 67 2.67 -3.47 -18.12
C THR A 67 1.58 -4.20 -17.32
N LYS A 68 1.96 -4.96 -16.29
CA LYS A 68 1.01 -5.63 -15.39
C LYS A 68 0.27 -4.62 -14.53
N LEU A 69 0.95 -3.63 -13.96
CA LEU A 69 0.32 -2.56 -13.18
C LEU A 69 -0.72 -1.81 -13.99
N GLN A 70 -0.42 -1.47 -15.23
CA GLN A 70 -1.37 -0.83 -16.14
C GLN A 70 -2.60 -1.73 -16.38
N ALA A 71 -2.40 -3.02 -16.66
CA ALA A 71 -3.49 -3.96 -16.86
C ALA A 71 -4.37 -4.13 -15.60
N LEU A 72 -3.75 -4.20 -14.41
CA LEU A 72 -4.44 -4.26 -13.12
C LEU A 72 -5.26 -2.99 -12.87
N TRP A 73 -4.71 -1.81 -13.17
CA TRP A 73 -5.42 -0.54 -13.06
C TRP A 73 -6.67 -0.52 -13.94
N GLN A 74 -6.53 -0.83 -15.24
CA GLN A 74 -7.65 -0.84 -16.18
C GLN A 74 -8.75 -1.82 -15.75
N ARG A 75 -8.34 -3.01 -15.29
CA ARG A 75 -9.28 -4.02 -14.78
C ARG A 75 -10.02 -3.56 -13.53
N ARG A 76 -9.37 -2.77 -12.67
CA ARG A 76 -9.95 -2.30 -11.41
C ARG A 76 -10.77 -1.01 -11.54
N ARG A 77 -10.61 -0.30 -12.66
CA ARG A 77 -11.20 1.01 -12.94
C ARG A 77 -12.71 1.07 -12.69
N GLN A 78 -13.45 0.04 -13.12
CA GLN A 78 -14.91 -0.01 -12.91
C GLN A 78 -15.28 -0.11 -11.42
N PHE A 79 -14.57 -0.93 -10.64
CA PHE A 79 -14.82 -1.05 -9.20
C PHE A 79 -14.57 0.28 -8.49
N LEU A 80 -13.48 0.96 -8.86
CA LEU A 80 -13.11 2.26 -8.29
C LEU A 80 -14.10 3.36 -8.67
N ALA A 81 -14.59 3.37 -9.92
CA ALA A 81 -15.63 4.30 -10.34
C ALA A 81 -16.95 4.09 -9.58
N ASN A 82 -17.29 2.85 -9.23
CA ASN A 82 -18.45 2.56 -8.39
C ASN A 82 -18.22 3.02 -6.94
N LEU A 83 -17.04 2.70 -6.39
CA LEU A 83 -16.62 3.02 -5.04
C LEU A 83 -16.58 4.53 -4.75
N PHE A 84 -15.97 5.31 -5.64
CA PHE A 84 -15.79 6.75 -5.46
C PHE A 84 -16.89 7.60 -6.10
N GLY A 85 -17.74 6.98 -6.91
CA GLY A 85 -18.65 7.69 -7.83
C GLY A 85 -17.91 8.14 -9.10
N LYS A 86 -18.53 7.94 -10.27
CA LYS A 86 -17.90 8.09 -11.59
C LYS A 86 -17.20 9.45 -11.79
N HIS A 87 -17.88 10.54 -11.46
CA HIS A 87 -17.35 11.89 -11.63
C HIS A 87 -16.13 12.13 -10.72
N HIS A 88 -16.24 11.81 -9.43
CA HIS A 88 -15.14 12.01 -8.48
C HIS A 88 -13.94 11.11 -8.82
N PHE A 89 -14.20 9.87 -9.25
CA PHE A 89 -13.13 8.97 -9.70
C PHE A 89 -12.42 9.49 -10.95
N GLN A 90 -13.13 10.06 -11.92
CA GLN A 90 -12.50 10.68 -13.09
C GLN A 90 -11.56 11.82 -12.69
N GLN A 91 -11.93 12.62 -11.68
CA GLN A 91 -11.05 13.67 -11.15
C GLN A 91 -9.82 13.07 -10.46
N ILE A 92 -9.97 11.96 -9.71
CA ILE A 92 -8.83 11.22 -9.15
C ILE A 92 -7.90 10.74 -10.26
N GLU A 93 -8.42 10.12 -11.32
CA GLU A 93 -7.61 9.65 -12.46
C GLU A 93 -6.85 10.79 -13.12
N GLN A 94 -7.49 11.95 -13.31
CA GLN A 94 -6.85 13.15 -13.84
C GLN A 94 -5.74 13.68 -12.92
N SER A 95 -5.96 13.64 -11.60
CA SER A 95 -4.94 14.05 -10.62
C SER A 95 -3.76 13.09 -10.53
N ILE A 96 -3.97 11.78 -10.72
CA ILE A 96 -2.86 10.81 -10.80
C ILE A 96 -2.09 11.00 -12.11
N GLY A 97 -2.79 11.17 -13.23
CA GLY A 97 -2.19 11.34 -14.56
C GLY A 97 -1.54 10.06 -15.07
N ASP A 98 -0.21 10.02 -15.06
CA ASP A 98 0.58 8.89 -15.55
C ASP A 98 0.57 7.72 -14.54
N ILE A 99 -0.31 6.74 -14.78
CA ILE A 99 -0.50 5.58 -13.90
C ILE A 99 0.79 4.76 -13.73
N PRO A 100 1.51 4.33 -14.80
CA PRO A 100 2.77 3.59 -14.63
C PRO A 100 3.81 4.33 -13.78
N ASN A 101 3.96 5.64 -13.97
CA ASN A 101 4.90 6.44 -13.18
C ASN A 101 4.47 6.56 -11.71
N ALA A 102 3.20 6.85 -11.45
CA ALA A 102 2.67 6.91 -10.07
C ALA A 102 2.81 5.56 -9.36
N ALA A 103 2.51 4.46 -10.06
CA ALA A 103 2.66 3.11 -9.53
C ALA A 103 4.12 2.75 -9.24
N SER A 104 5.02 3.03 -10.18
CA SER A 104 6.46 2.81 -9.96
C SER A 104 6.97 3.58 -8.76
N ASN A 105 6.61 4.85 -8.63
CA ASN A 105 7.03 5.69 -7.50
C ASN A 105 6.44 5.17 -6.18
N GLU A 106 5.19 4.72 -6.18
CA GLU A 106 4.56 4.10 -5.01
C GLU A 106 5.33 2.86 -4.54
N TYR A 107 5.68 1.94 -5.44
CA TYR A 107 6.48 0.76 -5.10
C TYR A 107 7.87 1.14 -4.55
N HIS A 108 8.57 2.11 -5.16
CA HIS A 108 9.87 2.56 -4.63
C HIS A 108 9.74 3.15 -3.22
N CYS A 109 8.72 3.98 -2.99
CA CYS A 109 8.45 4.52 -1.66
C CYS A 109 8.04 3.42 -0.67
N HIS A 110 7.22 2.45 -1.08
CA HIS A 110 6.73 1.34 -0.25
C HIS A 110 7.89 0.47 0.26
N GLU A 111 8.81 0.09 -0.62
CA GLU A 111 10.04 -0.59 -0.23
C GLU A 111 10.89 0.29 0.72
N GLY A 112 10.89 1.61 0.52
CA GLY A 112 11.40 2.59 1.50
C GLY A 112 10.80 2.39 2.88
N GLY A 113 9.47 2.30 2.95
CA GLY A 113 8.73 2.06 4.18
C GLY A 113 9.13 0.77 4.90
N HIS A 114 9.41 -0.32 4.17
CA HIS A 114 9.91 -1.56 4.76
C HIS A 114 11.29 -1.42 5.42
N ASN A 115 12.13 -0.53 4.90
CA ASN A 115 13.50 -0.29 5.37
C ASN A 115 13.59 0.73 6.53
N VAL A 116 12.48 1.37 6.90
CA VAL A 116 12.38 2.27 8.05
C VAL A 116 11.97 1.49 9.28
N GLY A 117 12.60 1.72 10.43
CA GLY A 117 12.30 1.01 11.67
C GLY A 117 13.01 -0.33 11.74
N MET A 118 12.39 -1.32 12.38
CA MET A 118 12.99 -2.65 12.54
C MET A 118 12.94 -3.42 11.21
N PRO A 119 14.09 -3.84 10.65
CA PRO A 119 14.15 -4.47 9.33
C PRO A 119 13.29 -5.73 9.21
N ILE A 120 12.69 -5.93 8.04
CA ILE A 120 11.91 -7.13 7.74
C ILE A 120 12.76 -8.40 7.84
N SER A 121 14.03 -8.33 7.42
CA SER A 121 15.00 -9.43 7.53
C SER A 121 15.23 -9.86 8.97
N PHE A 122 15.36 -8.91 9.91
CA PHE A 122 15.45 -9.18 11.34
C PHE A 122 14.17 -9.84 11.86
N LYS A 123 12.99 -9.32 11.49
CA LYS A 123 11.69 -9.89 11.87
C LYS A 123 11.55 -11.34 11.38
N TYR A 124 11.94 -11.63 10.14
CA TYR A 124 11.93 -12.99 9.59
C TYR A 124 12.92 -13.92 10.30
N ALA A 125 14.17 -13.49 10.48
CA ALA A 125 15.23 -14.28 11.12
C ALA A 125 14.86 -14.70 12.56
N LYS A 126 14.04 -13.89 13.24
CA LYS A 126 13.56 -14.16 14.60
C LYS A 126 12.17 -14.79 14.67
N GLY A 127 11.58 -15.16 13.52
CA GLY A 127 10.29 -15.84 13.47
C GLY A 127 9.09 -14.96 13.83
N TYR A 128 9.20 -13.62 13.77
CA TYR A 128 8.14 -12.67 14.13
C TYR A 128 6.81 -12.95 13.42
N PHE A 129 6.86 -13.20 12.11
CA PHE A 129 5.68 -13.50 11.29
C PHE A 129 5.23 -14.96 11.39
N ARG A 130 5.99 -15.82 12.08
CA ARG A 130 5.72 -17.26 12.21
C ARG A 130 5.87 -17.74 13.67
N PRO A 131 5.10 -17.17 14.62
CA PRO A 131 5.14 -17.62 16.01
C PRO A 131 4.81 -19.12 16.07
N ASN A 132 5.67 -19.90 16.73
CA ASN A 132 5.59 -21.37 16.79
C ASN A 132 5.54 -22.05 15.40
N GLY A 133 6.15 -21.44 14.37
CA GLY A 133 6.21 -21.98 13.01
C GLY A 133 4.97 -21.71 12.14
N ASN A 134 3.90 -21.11 12.69
CA ASN A 134 2.66 -20.85 11.95
C ASN A 134 2.59 -19.40 11.48
N THR A 135 2.30 -19.18 10.19
CA THR A 135 2.12 -17.85 9.63
C THR A 135 1.05 -17.06 10.36
N CYS A 136 1.43 -15.92 10.94
CA CYS A 136 0.53 -14.98 11.60
C CYS A 136 0.16 -13.84 10.63
N TRP A 137 -0.87 -14.08 9.82
CA TRP A 137 -1.35 -13.11 8.82
C TRP A 137 -1.61 -11.69 9.37
N PRO A 138 -2.20 -11.49 10.57
CA PRO A 138 -2.36 -10.14 11.12
C PRO A 138 -1.05 -9.37 11.27
N LEU A 139 0.05 -10.02 11.61
CA LEU A 139 1.36 -9.35 11.73
C LEU A 139 1.93 -8.98 10.37
N ILE A 140 1.74 -9.83 9.35
CA ILE A 140 2.09 -9.52 7.96
C ILE A 140 1.29 -8.33 7.46
N TYR A 141 -0.03 -8.33 7.69
CA TYR A 141 -0.89 -7.20 7.32
C TYR A 141 -0.49 -5.90 8.00
N MET A 142 -0.10 -5.96 9.28
CA MET A 142 0.41 -4.78 9.98
C MET A 142 1.74 -4.30 9.44
N GLU A 143 2.63 -5.19 9.00
CA GLU A 143 3.89 -4.82 8.35
C GLU A 143 3.65 -4.10 7.02
N GLU A 144 2.75 -4.61 6.18
CA GLU A 144 2.39 -3.95 4.92
C GLU A 144 1.74 -2.59 5.15
N LEU A 145 0.80 -2.48 6.10
CA LEU A 145 0.19 -1.19 6.45
C LEU A 145 1.22 -0.20 7.01
N ARG A 146 2.17 -0.69 7.79
CA ARG A 146 3.25 0.12 8.35
C ARG A 146 4.13 0.67 7.22
N ALA A 147 4.55 -0.18 6.28
CA ALA A 147 5.30 0.22 5.11
C ALA A 147 4.51 1.22 4.25
N ASP A 148 3.23 0.95 4.01
CA ASP A 148 2.29 1.84 3.30
C ASP A 148 2.22 3.25 3.93
N ILE A 149 2.22 3.36 5.26
CA ILE A 149 2.08 4.65 5.94
C ILE A 149 3.42 5.37 6.04
N LEU A 150 4.52 4.65 6.28
CA LEU A 150 5.85 5.26 6.39
C LEU A 150 6.42 5.66 5.03
N SER A 151 6.06 4.95 3.96
CA SER A 151 6.45 5.27 2.59
C SER A 151 6.03 6.67 2.15
N LEU A 152 4.93 7.17 2.71
CA LEU A 152 4.41 8.52 2.46
C LEU A 152 5.41 9.63 2.82
N ARG A 153 6.33 9.40 3.78
CA ARG A 153 7.40 10.35 4.07
C ARG A 153 8.33 10.50 2.87
N PHE A 154 8.76 9.40 2.28
CA PHE A 154 9.64 9.41 1.09
C PHE A 154 8.96 10.06 -0.11
N ALA A 155 7.65 9.85 -0.27
CA ALA A 155 6.91 10.55 -1.31
C ALA A 155 7.00 12.07 -1.15
N LEU A 156 6.90 12.62 0.07
CA LEU A 156 7.04 14.07 0.29
C LEU A 156 8.47 14.60 0.13
N GLU A 157 9.47 13.80 0.48
CA GLU A 157 10.87 14.24 0.49
C GLU A 157 11.51 14.20 -0.90
N ILE A 158 11.14 13.22 -1.72
CA ILE A 158 11.82 12.93 -2.99
C ILE A 158 11.04 13.49 -4.18
N LEU A 159 9.71 13.47 -4.12
CA LEU A 159 8.87 13.83 -5.25
C LEU A 159 8.45 15.29 -5.21
N SER A 160 8.13 15.83 -6.38
CA SER A 160 7.37 17.08 -6.45
C SER A 160 6.00 16.94 -5.80
N ASP A 161 5.42 18.04 -5.32
CA ASP A 161 4.11 18.06 -4.67
C ASP A 161 3.02 17.31 -5.44
N SER A 162 2.97 17.51 -6.76
CA SER A 162 1.97 16.86 -7.61
C SER A 162 2.19 15.36 -7.72
N ALA A 163 3.45 14.93 -7.77
CA ALA A 163 3.80 13.51 -7.87
C ALA A 163 3.60 12.78 -6.54
N ALA A 164 3.86 13.43 -5.40
CA ALA A 164 3.53 12.90 -4.07
C ALA A 164 2.01 12.69 -3.92
N ALA A 165 1.21 13.69 -4.31
CA ALA A 165 -0.24 13.58 -4.33
C ALA A 165 -0.73 12.45 -5.26
N ALA A 166 -0.12 12.28 -6.45
CA ALA A 166 -0.45 11.22 -7.38
C ALA A 166 -0.14 9.82 -6.80
N VAL A 167 1.02 9.64 -6.15
CA VAL A 167 1.39 8.39 -5.45
C VAL A 167 0.37 8.07 -4.37
N PHE A 168 -0.01 9.05 -3.55
CA PHE A 168 -1.00 8.85 -2.49
C PHE A 168 -2.38 8.43 -3.01
N LEU A 169 -2.88 9.12 -4.05
CA LEU A 169 -4.14 8.76 -4.70
C LEU A 169 -4.07 7.37 -5.34
N PHE A 170 -2.96 7.06 -6.02
CA PHE A 170 -2.74 5.75 -6.63
C PHE A 170 -2.72 4.65 -5.58
N GLN A 171 -1.95 4.78 -4.49
CA GLN A 171 -1.84 3.81 -3.41
C GLN A 171 -3.22 3.47 -2.82
N ILE A 172 -4.02 4.50 -2.50
CA ILE A 172 -5.38 4.31 -1.97
C ILE A 172 -6.24 3.56 -3.01
N CYS A 173 -6.28 4.03 -4.26
CA CYS A 173 -7.04 3.36 -5.31
C CYS A 173 -6.58 1.91 -5.53
N HIS A 174 -5.29 1.65 -5.46
CA HIS A 174 -4.73 0.33 -5.63
C HIS A 174 -5.19 -0.63 -4.53
N ARG A 175 -5.06 -0.24 -3.25
CA ARG A 175 -5.45 -1.08 -2.10
C ARG A 175 -6.95 -1.35 -2.08
N PHE A 176 -7.78 -0.31 -2.26
CA PHE A 176 -9.24 -0.49 -2.32
C PHE A 176 -9.70 -1.29 -3.56
N GLY A 177 -9.12 -1.02 -4.72
CA GLY A 177 -9.45 -1.70 -5.97
C GLY A 177 -9.11 -3.20 -5.91
N LEU A 178 -7.97 -3.56 -5.30
CA LEU A 178 -7.60 -4.95 -5.07
C LEU A 178 -8.56 -5.65 -4.10
N ALA A 179 -9.01 -4.98 -3.04
CA ALA A 179 -9.96 -5.56 -2.11
C ALA A 179 -11.33 -5.82 -2.77
N LEU A 180 -11.88 -4.84 -3.49
CA LEU A 180 -13.14 -5.01 -4.23
C LEU A 180 -13.05 -6.13 -5.26
N GLU A 181 -11.95 -6.18 -6.01
CA GLU A 181 -11.70 -7.27 -6.95
C GLU A 181 -11.65 -8.64 -6.25
N SER A 182 -11.05 -8.72 -5.07
CA SER A 182 -10.92 -9.96 -4.31
C SER A 182 -12.27 -10.45 -3.79
N CYS A 183 -13.11 -9.54 -3.26
CA CYS A 183 -14.49 -9.82 -2.86
C CYS A 183 -15.29 -10.41 -4.02
N VAL A 184 -15.26 -9.74 -5.17
CA VAL A 184 -15.98 -10.14 -6.39
C VAL A 184 -15.53 -11.51 -6.92
N ARG A 185 -14.24 -11.84 -6.78
CA ARG A 185 -13.66 -13.10 -7.26
C ARG A 185 -13.68 -14.21 -6.22
N GLY A 186 -14.15 -13.96 -5.00
CA GLY A 186 -14.12 -14.93 -3.90
C GLY A 186 -12.70 -15.39 -3.55
N LYS A 187 -11.69 -14.53 -3.75
CA LYS A 187 -10.28 -14.87 -3.47
C LYS A 187 -9.82 -14.22 -2.17
N ALA A 188 -8.85 -14.85 -1.51
CA ALA A 188 -8.12 -14.21 -0.43
C ALA A 188 -7.45 -12.93 -0.97
N GLY A 189 -7.92 -11.78 -0.50
CA GLY A 189 -7.35 -10.47 -0.86
C GLY A 189 -6.22 -10.05 0.08
N ILE A 190 -5.96 -8.75 0.16
CA ILE A 190 -4.98 -8.14 1.08
C ILE A 190 -5.47 -8.03 2.53
N GLY A 191 -6.32 -8.97 2.96
CA GLY A 191 -6.94 -8.96 4.27
C GLY A 191 -7.63 -7.62 4.62
N PRO A 192 -7.43 -7.10 5.83
CA PRO A 192 -8.12 -5.91 6.35
C PRO A 192 -7.39 -4.59 6.05
N LEU A 193 -6.29 -4.59 5.29
CA LEU A 193 -5.52 -3.37 4.98
C LEU A 193 -6.39 -2.19 4.51
N PRO A 194 -7.29 -2.35 3.53
CA PRO A 194 -8.11 -1.22 3.08
C PRO A 194 -9.08 -0.73 4.15
N PHE A 195 -9.54 -1.59 5.06
CA PHE A 195 -10.33 -1.16 6.21
C PHE A 195 -9.47 -0.35 7.20
N LEU A 196 -8.27 -0.81 7.53
CA LEU A 196 -7.37 -0.09 8.43
C LEU A 196 -7.00 1.28 7.83
N LEU A 197 -6.67 1.33 6.54
CA LEU A 197 -6.41 2.56 5.82
C LEU A 197 -7.64 3.49 5.78
N PHE A 198 -8.83 2.94 5.52
CA PHE A 198 -10.10 3.67 5.60
C PHE A 198 -10.28 4.35 6.96
N THR A 199 -10.05 3.63 8.06
CA THR A 199 -10.24 4.19 9.41
C THR A 199 -9.32 5.37 9.69
N GLU A 200 -8.05 5.27 9.27
CA GLU A 200 -7.08 6.35 9.50
C GLU A 200 -7.33 7.55 8.57
N LEU A 201 -7.68 7.31 7.31
CA LEU A 201 -8.07 8.37 6.37
C LEU A 201 -9.34 9.13 6.83
N ARG A 202 -10.33 8.42 7.39
CA ARG A 202 -11.52 9.02 8.00
C ARG A 202 -11.15 9.84 9.23
N ARG A 203 -10.29 9.31 10.10
CA ARG A 203 -9.84 9.99 11.33
C ARG A 203 -9.14 11.31 11.04
N ILE A 204 -8.32 11.38 10.00
CA ILE A 204 -7.66 12.62 9.57
C ILE A 204 -8.52 13.48 8.63
N LYS A 205 -9.77 13.07 8.37
CA LYS A 205 -10.72 13.74 7.47
C LYS A 205 -10.24 13.87 6.02
N ALA A 206 -9.35 12.99 5.55
CA ALA A 206 -8.93 12.98 4.14
C ALA A 206 -10.05 12.46 3.22
N ILE A 207 -10.88 11.55 3.73
CA ILE A 207 -12.02 10.96 3.02
C ILE A 207 -13.31 11.11 3.83
N GLN A 208 -14.43 11.11 3.12
CA GLN A 208 -15.77 11.08 3.69
C GLN A 208 -16.69 10.16 2.90
N LEU A 209 -17.70 9.63 3.58
CA LEU A 209 -18.79 8.91 2.92
C LEU A 209 -19.83 9.90 2.43
N GLN A 210 -20.43 9.58 1.29
CA GLN A 210 -21.61 10.23 0.76
C GLN A 210 -22.70 9.17 0.66
N ARG A 211 -23.92 9.54 1.05
CA ARG A 211 -25.07 8.64 1.07
C ARG A 211 -26.21 9.26 0.27
N GLU A 212 -26.72 8.53 -0.71
CA GLU A 212 -27.92 8.91 -1.46
C GLU A 212 -28.83 7.71 -1.65
N LYS A 213 -30.00 7.75 -0.99
CA LYS A 213 -31.06 6.71 -0.96
C LYS A 213 -30.57 5.28 -0.69
N HIS A 214 -30.03 4.62 -1.71
CA HIS A 214 -29.59 3.22 -1.70
C HIS A 214 -28.11 3.04 -2.05
N ARG A 215 -27.36 4.15 -2.15
CA ARG A 215 -25.96 4.13 -2.56
C ARG A 215 -25.09 4.85 -1.55
N VAL A 216 -23.96 4.22 -1.24
CA VAL A 216 -22.87 4.82 -0.47
C VAL A 216 -21.63 4.86 -1.36
N TRP A 217 -20.97 6.01 -1.41
CA TRP A 217 -19.68 6.14 -2.09
C TRP A 217 -18.68 6.90 -1.25
N LEU A 218 -17.41 6.67 -1.53
CA LEU A 218 -16.29 7.34 -0.91
C LEU A 218 -15.93 8.61 -1.67
N ARG A 219 -15.57 9.67 -0.96
CA ARG A 219 -15.11 10.92 -1.58
C ARG A 219 -13.89 11.44 -0.83
N PHE A 220 -12.85 11.82 -1.57
CA PHE A 220 -11.79 12.66 -1.00
C PHE A 220 -12.37 14.04 -0.71
N VAL A 221 -12.09 14.57 0.49
CA VAL A 221 -12.62 15.87 0.91
C VAL A 221 -12.15 16.97 -0.04
N ASN A 222 -10.88 16.92 -0.46
CA ASN A 222 -10.32 17.83 -1.44
C ASN A 222 -9.21 17.12 -2.23
N LEU A 223 -9.19 17.33 -3.55
CA LEU A 223 -8.19 16.76 -4.47
C LEU A 223 -7.04 17.74 -4.80
N ASN A 224 -7.05 18.94 -4.21
CA ASN A 224 -5.94 19.86 -4.33
C ASN A 224 -4.66 19.25 -3.74
N LYS A 225 -3.55 19.30 -4.50
CA LYS A 225 -2.26 18.73 -4.09
C LYS A 225 -1.78 19.19 -2.71
N GLY A 226 -2.00 20.45 -2.32
CA GLY A 226 -1.61 20.94 -1.00
C GLY A 226 -2.41 20.27 0.13
N TYR A 227 -3.69 20.02 -0.08
CA TYR A 227 -4.52 19.28 0.88
C TYR A 227 -4.14 17.80 0.94
N LEU A 228 -3.87 17.19 -0.21
CA LEU A 228 -3.41 15.81 -0.28
C LEU A 228 -2.05 15.64 0.42
N ASN A 229 -1.10 16.56 0.20
CA ASN A 229 0.21 16.52 0.84
C ASN A 229 0.13 16.75 2.36
N ASP A 230 -0.80 17.58 2.85
CA ASP A 230 -1.09 17.67 4.28
C ASP A 230 -1.64 16.34 4.84
N ALA A 231 -2.53 15.66 4.11
CA ALA A 231 -3.02 14.34 4.51
C ALA A 231 -1.89 13.29 4.55
N ILE A 232 -1.01 13.28 3.53
CA ILE A 232 0.20 12.45 3.47
C ILE A 232 1.08 12.70 4.70
N LEU A 233 1.37 13.97 5.02
CA LEU A 233 2.19 14.35 6.17
C LEU A 233 1.59 13.86 7.50
N ARG A 234 0.27 14.00 7.68
CA ARG A 234 -0.44 13.52 8.88
C ARG A 234 -0.36 12.01 9.04
N LEU A 235 -0.47 11.25 7.94
CA LEU A 235 -0.31 9.79 7.97
C LEU A 235 1.14 9.38 8.23
N ALA A 236 2.10 9.96 7.53
CA ALA A 236 3.53 9.70 7.76
C ALA A 236 3.91 9.95 9.23
N THR A 237 3.49 11.10 9.78
CA THR A 237 3.70 11.45 11.19
C THR A 237 3.02 10.46 12.15
N LEU A 238 1.84 9.94 11.81
CA LEU A 238 1.19 8.88 12.57
C LEU A 238 2.03 7.60 12.57
N GLY A 239 2.52 7.18 11.39
CA GLY A 239 3.37 6.00 11.22
C GLY A 239 4.64 6.09 12.04
N GLU A 240 5.36 7.21 11.96
CA GLU A 240 6.58 7.48 12.72
C GLU A 240 6.32 7.43 14.23
N ARG A 241 5.30 8.15 14.71
CA ARG A 241 4.99 8.25 16.15
C ARG A 241 4.42 6.98 16.75
N THR A 242 3.79 6.14 15.93
CA THR A 242 3.15 4.89 16.36
C THR A 242 4.10 3.73 16.14
N PHE A 243 4.28 3.35 14.87
CA PHE A 243 5.01 2.14 14.50
C PHE A 243 6.51 2.32 14.65
N GLY A 244 7.06 3.42 14.11
CA GLY A 244 8.49 3.73 14.22
C GLY A 244 8.93 3.80 15.69
N LYS A 245 8.19 4.56 16.51
CA LYS A 245 8.47 4.67 17.95
C LYS A 245 8.39 3.32 18.67
N TRP A 246 7.43 2.46 18.35
CA TRP A 246 7.35 1.15 19.01
C TRP A 246 8.54 0.26 18.68
N GLU A 247 8.98 0.27 17.42
CA GLU A 247 10.13 -0.51 16.96
C GLU A 247 11.45 0.01 17.53
N GLN A 248 11.58 1.32 17.77
CA GLN A 248 12.74 1.88 18.47
C GLN A 248 12.78 1.54 19.97
N GLN A 249 11.62 1.38 20.61
CA GLN A 249 11.52 1.21 22.06
C GLN A 249 11.80 -0.21 22.54
N THR A 250 11.82 -1.20 21.65
CA THR A 250 12.03 -2.59 22.06
C THR A 250 12.60 -3.45 20.94
N GLN A 251 13.51 -4.35 21.31
CA GLN A 251 13.93 -5.47 20.46
C GLN A 251 13.18 -6.76 20.81
N ASP A 252 12.31 -6.75 21.84
CA ASP A 252 11.44 -7.87 22.15
C ASP A 252 10.27 -7.91 21.16
N LEU A 253 10.37 -8.85 20.23
CA LEU A 253 9.39 -9.10 19.18
C LEU A 253 8.03 -9.54 19.70
N THR A 254 7.96 -10.15 20.90
CA THR A 254 6.69 -10.53 21.52
C THR A 254 5.95 -9.28 21.98
N SER A 255 6.64 -8.39 22.71
CA SER A 255 6.10 -7.09 23.11
C SER A 255 5.67 -6.26 21.90
N LEU A 256 6.49 -6.24 20.84
CA LEU A 256 6.15 -5.56 19.59
C LEU A 256 4.88 -6.14 18.94
N ALA A 257 4.79 -7.48 18.80
CA ALA A 257 3.62 -8.16 18.25
C ALA A 257 2.34 -7.84 19.05
N LEU A 258 2.43 -7.81 20.39
CA LEU A 258 1.29 -7.46 21.25
C LEU A 258 0.83 -6.00 21.04
N ARG A 259 1.75 -5.05 20.82
CA ARG A 259 1.39 -3.66 20.51
C ARG A 259 0.65 -3.56 19.16
N TYR A 260 1.19 -4.19 18.12
CA TYR A 260 0.55 -4.27 16.80
C TYR A 260 -0.82 -4.94 16.88
N ALA A 261 -0.94 -6.08 17.58
CA ALA A 261 -2.20 -6.80 17.73
C ALA A 261 -3.26 -5.96 18.48
N ARG A 262 -2.87 -5.23 19.53
CA ARG A 262 -3.79 -4.31 20.25
C ARG A 262 -4.29 -3.19 19.34
N TRP A 263 -3.39 -2.56 18.58
CA TRP A 263 -3.75 -1.50 17.63
C TRP A 263 -4.70 -2.02 16.55
N TYR A 264 -4.35 -3.15 15.95
CA TYR A 264 -5.15 -3.83 14.94
C TYR A 264 -6.56 -4.16 15.46
N ARG A 265 -6.63 -4.81 16.62
CA ARG A 265 -7.90 -5.16 17.27
C ARG A 265 -8.73 -3.93 17.61
N SER A 266 -8.12 -2.84 18.09
CA SER A 266 -8.88 -1.63 18.44
C SER A 266 -9.56 -0.99 17.24
N ARG A 267 -9.00 -1.14 16.03
CA ARG A 267 -9.65 -0.67 14.78
C ARG A 267 -10.77 -1.63 14.38
N LEU A 268 -10.52 -2.94 14.40
CA LEU A 268 -11.54 -3.93 14.03
C LEU A 268 -12.77 -3.91 14.96
N LEU A 269 -12.59 -3.57 16.24
CA LEU A 269 -13.68 -3.47 17.20
C LEU A 269 -14.50 -2.18 17.08
N ASN A 270 -14.12 -1.24 16.19
CA ASN A 270 -14.93 -0.07 15.91
C ASN A 270 -16.12 -0.46 15.02
N ALA A 271 -17.22 -0.88 15.67
CA ALA A 271 -18.43 -1.35 15.00
C ALA A 271 -19.01 -0.33 14.02
N ALA A 272 -18.97 0.96 14.35
CA ALA A 272 -19.47 2.02 13.48
C ALA A 272 -18.64 2.12 12.19
N ALA A 273 -17.31 2.15 12.30
CA ALA A 273 -16.43 2.19 11.13
C ALA A 273 -16.53 0.92 10.29
N MET A 274 -16.69 -0.25 10.94
CA MET A 274 -16.86 -1.53 10.25
C MET A 274 -18.17 -1.57 9.46
N ALA A 275 -19.28 -1.10 10.05
CA ALA A 275 -20.56 -0.98 9.36
C ALA A 275 -20.48 -0.02 8.18
N GLU A 276 -19.88 1.16 8.37
CA GLU A 276 -19.63 2.14 7.31
C GLU A 276 -18.83 1.56 6.13
N PHE A 277 -17.78 0.80 6.42
CA PHE A 277 -16.95 0.14 5.41
C PHE A 277 -17.69 -1.02 4.72
N GLY A 278 -18.49 -1.77 5.47
CA GLY A 278 -19.35 -2.84 4.94
C GLY A 278 -20.38 -2.30 3.95
N ASP A 279 -21.09 -1.22 4.31
CA ASP A 279 -22.06 -0.53 3.43
C ASP A 279 -21.42 -0.16 2.08
N LEU A 280 -20.20 0.38 2.13
CA LEU A 280 -19.45 0.81 0.96
C LEU A 280 -19.16 -0.34 -0.01
N PHE A 281 -18.80 -1.52 0.51
CA PHE A 281 -18.46 -2.69 -0.29
C PHE A 281 -19.70 -3.42 -0.80
N CYS A 282 -20.76 -3.52 0.01
CA CYS A 282 -22.04 -4.11 -0.41
C CYS A 282 -22.69 -3.31 -1.54
N CYS A 283 -22.73 -1.98 -1.46
CA CYS A 283 -23.28 -1.13 -2.52
C CYS A 283 -22.45 -1.17 -3.80
N ALA A 284 -21.12 -1.31 -3.70
CA ALA A 284 -20.25 -1.43 -4.87
C ALA A 284 -20.48 -2.72 -5.67
N GLU A 285 -20.97 -3.78 -5.01
CA GLU A 285 -21.33 -5.06 -5.65
C GLU A 285 -22.75 -5.07 -6.24
N SER A 286 -23.72 -4.37 -5.62
CA SER A 286 -25.12 -4.41 -6.04
C SER A 286 -25.40 -3.73 -7.39
N ASP A 287 -24.63 -2.70 -7.76
CA ASP A 287 -24.73 -1.98 -9.05
C ASP A 287 -24.31 -2.83 -10.28
N ARG A 288 -24.24 -4.17 -10.13
CA ARG A 288 -23.88 -5.16 -11.16
C ARG A 288 -25.02 -6.08 -11.59
N ARG A 289 -26.11 -6.14 -10.82
CA ARG A 289 -27.33 -6.87 -11.19
C ARG A 289 -28.27 -5.93 -11.93
#